data_AF-A0A024T7G3-F1
#
_entry.id   AF-A0A024T7G3-F1
#
_cell.length_a   1.000
_cell.length_b   1.000
_cell.length_c   1.000
_cell.angle_alpha   90.00
_cell.angle_beta   90.00
_cell.angle_gamma   90.00
#
_symmetry.space_group_name_H-M   'P 1'
#
loop_
_entity.id
_entity.type
_entity.pdbx_description
1 polymer ?
#
loop_
_entity_poly.entity_id
_entity_poly.type
_entity_poly.pdbx_seq_one_letter_code
_entity_poly.pdbx_strand_id
1 'polypeptide(L)'
;MADGRDNSKLLSYEAFEGGRKQPKDYHAMFNHAYFVAWFQRLLDDVAALQKSNAIIVLDNAKYHKGLPDDTPSGSWTKARMMQACATYGIELD
;
A
#
# COMPACT_ATOMS: atom_id res chain seq x y z
N MET A 1 22.14 -8.79 -16.87
CA MET A 1 21.48 -10.01 -17.37
C MET A 1 20.11 -10.07 -16.69
N ALA A 2 19.02 -10.16 -17.45
CA ALA A 2 17.71 -10.40 -16.85
C ALA A 2 17.67 -11.85 -16.37
N ASP A 3 17.21 -12.11 -15.15
CA ASP A 3 17.36 -13.41 -14.50
C ASP A 3 16.60 -14.56 -15.21
N GLY A 4 15.71 -14.27 -16.16
CA GLY A 4 15.08 -15.29 -17.01
C GLY A 4 14.16 -16.25 -16.27
N ARG A 5 13.50 -17.15 -17.02
CA ARG A 5 12.49 -18.08 -16.48
C ARG A 5 13.07 -19.00 -15.40
N ASP A 6 14.31 -19.46 -15.58
CA ASP A 6 14.92 -20.47 -14.69
C ASP A 6 15.27 -19.92 -13.30
N ASN A 7 15.35 -18.59 -13.15
CA ASN A 7 15.54 -17.94 -11.85
C ASN A 7 14.25 -17.31 -11.30
N SER A 8 13.09 -17.63 -11.89
CA SER A 8 11.81 -17.18 -11.35
C SER A 8 11.52 -17.88 -10.03
N LYS A 9 11.15 -17.11 -9.01
CA LYS A 9 10.82 -17.61 -7.67
C LYS A 9 9.47 -17.09 -7.22
N LEU A 10 8.68 -17.95 -6.58
CA LEU A 10 7.53 -17.53 -5.79
C LEU A 10 8.06 -17.07 -4.42
N LEU A 11 7.87 -15.79 -4.10
CA LEU A 11 8.35 -15.21 -2.84
C LEU A 11 7.33 -15.42 -1.72
N SER A 12 6.06 -15.13 -1.99
CA SER A 12 4.99 -15.26 -1.02
C SER A 12 3.69 -15.73 -1.69
N TYR A 13 2.88 -16.48 -0.94
CA TYR A 13 1.53 -16.90 -1.30
C TYR A 13 0.63 -16.76 -0.09
N GLU A 14 -0.45 -15.99 -0.24
CA GLU A 14 -1.48 -15.83 0.79
C GLU A 14 -2.86 -15.99 0.15
N ALA A 15 -3.75 -16.71 0.83
CA ALA A 15 -5.11 -16.98 0.39
C ALA A 15 -6.12 -16.34 1.32
N PHE A 16 -7.04 -15.54 0.76
CA PHE A 16 -8.13 -14.90 1.48
C PHE A 16 -9.39 -15.74 1.32
N GLU A 17 -9.75 -16.49 2.36
CA GLU A 17 -10.88 -17.42 2.30
C GLU A 17 -12.23 -16.77 2.65
N GLY A 18 -12.20 -15.58 3.28
CA GLY A 18 -13.39 -14.92 3.82
C GLY A 18 -14.04 -15.74 4.94
N GLY A 19 -15.24 -15.35 5.39
CA GLY A 19 -15.94 -16.12 6.42
C GLY A 19 -17.14 -15.40 7.04
N ARG A 20 -17.78 -16.01 8.05
CA ARG A 20 -18.97 -15.42 8.71
C ARG A 20 -18.72 -14.04 9.35
N LYS A 21 -17.48 -13.74 9.75
CA LYS A 21 -17.06 -12.47 10.36
C LYS A 21 -16.00 -11.72 9.55
N GLN A 22 -15.71 -12.17 8.33
CA GLN A 22 -14.73 -11.52 7.46
C GLN A 22 -15.43 -11.02 6.21
N PRO A 23 -14.91 -9.95 5.57
CA PRO A 23 -15.43 -9.54 4.29
C PRO A 23 -15.38 -10.70 3.30
N LYS A 24 -16.45 -10.91 2.54
CA LYS A 24 -16.47 -11.90 1.45
C LYS A 24 -15.68 -11.44 0.23
N ASP A 25 -15.51 -10.13 0.09
CA ASP A 25 -14.76 -9.51 -0.98
C ASP A 25 -13.29 -9.40 -0.58
N TYR A 26 -12.41 -9.98 -1.40
CA TYR A 26 -10.98 -9.91 -1.19
C TYR A 26 -10.48 -8.46 -1.18
N HIS A 27 -11.12 -7.52 -1.90
CA HIS A 27 -10.73 -6.11 -1.89
C HIS A 27 -10.87 -5.46 -0.51
N ALA A 28 -11.77 -5.95 0.34
CA ALA A 28 -11.92 -5.47 1.70
C ALA A 28 -10.90 -6.10 2.66
N MET A 29 -10.39 -7.30 2.34
CA MET A 29 -9.34 -7.99 3.10
C MET A 29 -7.94 -7.50 2.70
N PHE A 30 -7.67 -7.42 1.39
CA PHE A 30 -6.47 -6.85 0.77
C PHE A 30 -6.66 -5.33 0.59
N ASN A 31 -6.73 -4.62 1.71
CA ASN A 31 -6.82 -3.16 1.72
C ASN A 31 -5.43 -2.50 1.67
N HIS A 32 -5.40 -1.17 1.66
CA HIS A 32 -4.14 -0.41 1.57
C HIS A 32 -3.17 -0.73 2.71
N ALA A 33 -3.64 -0.82 3.96
CA ALA A 33 -2.78 -1.11 5.10
C ALA A 33 -2.15 -2.49 4.98
N TYR A 34 -2.95 -3.49 4.58
CA TYR A 34 -2.43 -4.82 4.30
C TYR A 34 -1.42 -4.80 3.14
N PHE A 35 -1.72 -4.09 2.05
CA PHE A 35 -0.81 -3.93 0.92
C PHE A 35 0.55 -3.36 1.35
N VAL A 36 0.59 -2.31 2.18
CA VAL A 36 1.85 -1.72 2.67
C VAL A 36 2.67 -2.74 3.46
N ALA A 37 2.04 -3.48 4.38
CA ALA A 37 2.71 -4.50 5.19
C ALA A 37 3.18 -5.69 4.33
N TRP A 38 2.40 -6.10 3.33
CA TRP A 38 2.79 -7.12 2.36
C TRP A 38 3.94 -6.64 1.48
N PHE A 39 3.91 -5.40 1.01
CA PHE A 39 4.93 -4.84 0.14
C PHE A 39 6.28 -4.72 0.87
N GLN A 40 6.27 -4.37 2.16
CA GLN A 40 7.51 -4.39 2.96
C GLN A 40 8.14 -5.80 2.99
N ARG A 41 7.34 -6.84 3.22
CA ARG A 41 7.83 -8.24 3.21
C ARG A 41 8.40 -8.62 1.84
N LEU A 42 7.75 -8.20 0.75
CA LEU A 42 8.28 -8.37 -0.61
C LEU A 42 9.66 -7.74 -0.78
N LEU A 43 9.87 -6.52 -0.26
CA LEU A 43 11.17 -5.85 -0.33
C LEU A 43 12.23 -6.58 0.51
N ASP A 44 11.87 -7.07 1.69
CA ASP A 44 12.74 -7.86 2.55
C ASP A 44 13.19 -9.16 1.85
N ASP A 45 12.27 -9.84 1.16
CA ASP A 45 12.55 -11.06 0.38
C ASP A 45 13.48 -10.77 -0.81
N VAL A 46 13.26 -9.66 -1.53
CA VAL A 46 14.13 -9.22 -2.64
C VAL A 46 15.55 -8.93 -2.13
N ALA A 47 15.66 -8.29 -0.96
CA ALA A 47 16.94 -8.02 -0.32
C ALA A 47 17.64 -9.32 0.14
N ALA A 48 16.91 -10.27 0.71
CA ALA A 48 17.43 -11.58 1.10
C ALA A 48 17.95 -12.40 -0.09
N LEU A 49 17.36 -12.20 -1.28
CA LEU A 49 17.84 -12.76 -2.54
C LEU A 49 19.05 -12.02 -3.12
N GLN A 50 19.57 -11.00 -2.43
CA GLN A 50 20.69 -10.16 -2.86
C GLN A 50 20.44 -9.51 -4.24
N LYS A 51 19.17 -9.21 -4.56
CA LYS A 51 18.79 -8.53 -5.78
C LYS A 51 18.76 -7.02 -5.54
N SER A 52 19.40 -6.28 -6.43
CA SER A 52 19.42 -4.82 -6.44
C SER A 52 19.05 -4.30 -7.84
N ASN A 53 18.66 -3.03 -7.93
CA ASN A 53 18.21 -2.39 -9.18
C ASN A 53 17.04 -3.15 -9.85
N ALA A 54 16.14 -3.72 -9.04
CA ALA A 54 14.97 -4.43 -9.53
C ALA A 54 13.83 -3.47 -9.90
N ILE A 55 13.07 -3.83 -10.93
CA ILE A 55 11.83 -3.15 -11.30
C ILE A 55 10.67 -4.03 -10.80
N ILE A 56 9.81 -3.46 -9.94
CA ILE A 56 8.59 -4.10 -9.50
C ILE A 56 7.45 -3.60 -10.37
N VAL A 57 6.82 -4.51 -11.12
CA VAL A 57 5.69 -4.20 -11.99
C VAL A 57 4.41 -4.67 -11.30
N LEU A 58 3.49 -3.73 -11.05
CA LEU A 58 2.19 -3.98 -10.44
C LEU A 58 1.08 -3.53 -11.40
N ASP A 59 -0.12 -4.09 -11.24
CA ASP A 59 -1.32 -3.58 -11.91
C ASP A 59 -1.80 -2.25 -11.28
N ASN A 60 -2.82 -1.62 -11.86
CA ASN A 60 -3.37 -0.35 -11.37
C ASN A 60 -4.51 -0.58 -10.37
N ALA A 61 -4.23 -1.29 -9.28
CA ALA A 61 -5.21 -1.54 -8.23
C ALA A 61 -5.36 -0.35 -7.26
N LYS A 62 -6.57 -0.13 -6.73
CA LYS A 62 -6.87 1.02 -5.85
C LYS A 62 -6.04 1.00 -4.55
N TYR A 63 -5.82 -0.17 -3.96
CA TYR A 63 -5.08 -0.32 -2.71
C TYR A 63 -3.57 -0.02 -2.84
N HIS A 64 -3.03 0.10 -4.07
CA HIS A 64 -1.67 0.62 -4.30
C HIS A 64 -1.54 2.10 -4.00
N LYS A 65 -2.67 2.82 -3.95
CA LYS A 65 -2.73 4.26 -3.68
C LYS A 65 -3.30 4.47 -2.29
N GLY A 66 -2.52 5.10 -1.42
CA GLY A 66 -2.96 5.54 -0.12
C GLY A 66 -2.53 6.97 0.12
N LEU A 67 -3.29 7.64 0.98
CA LEU A 67 -2.92 8.91 1.54
C LEU A 67 -2.50 8.66 2.99
N PRO A 68 -1.51 9.38 3.53
CA PRO A 68 -1.23 9.36 4.96
C PRO A 68 -2.49 9.57 5.80
N ASP A 69 -2.55 8.96 6.99
CA ASP A 69 -3.73 9.04 7.88
C ASP A 69 -4.07 10.47 8.32
N ASP A 70 -3.09 11.37 8.31
CA ASP A 70 -3.20 12.79 8.59
C ASP A 70 -3.49 13.63 7.33
N THR A 71 -3.84 13.01 6.21
CA THR A 71 -4.24 13.76 5.02
C THR A 71 -5.59 14.44 5.28
N PRO A 72 -5.69 15.77 5.05
CA PRO A 72 -6.95 16.48 5.24
C PRO A 72 -8.09 15.87 4.45
N SER A 73 -9.24 15.67 5.10
CA SER A 73 -10.43 15.11 4.48
C SER A 73 -11.66 15.98 4.75
N GLY A 74 -12.67 15.86 3.89
CA GLY A 74 -13.92 16.63 4.03
C GLY A 74 -14.73 16.31 5.29
N SER A 75 -14.38 15.25 6.04
CA SER A 75 -15.01 14.93 7.32
C SER A 75 -14.34 15.62 8.52
N TRP A 76 -13.23 16.32 8.31
CA TRP A 76 -12.54 17.04 9.38
C TRP A 76 -13.32 18.28 9.82
N THR A 77 -13.16 18.65 11.10
CA THR A 77 -13.72 19.89 11.61
C THR A 77 -13.04 21.09 10.96
N LYS A 78 -13.76 22.23 10.86
CA LYS A 78 -13.21 23.49 10.35
C LYS A 78 -11.91 23.87 11.06
N ALA A 79 -11.86 23.74 12.38
CA ALA A 79 -10.66 24.06 13.17
C ALA A 79 -9.45 23.20 12.76
N ARG A 80 -9.65 21.88 12.61
CA ARG A 80 -8.58 20.98 12.16
C ARG A 80 -8.14 21.27 10.73
N MET A 81 -9.08 21.63 9.85
CA MET A 81 -8.77 22.04 8.47
C MET A 81 -7.96 23.33 8.44
N MET A 82 -8.34 24.35 9.23
CA MET A 82 -7.57 25.60 9.33
C MET A 82 -6.15 25.38 9.86
N GLN A 83 -5.98 24.49 10.85
CA GLN A 83 -4.67 24.10 11.35
C GLN A 83 -3.83 23.44 10.24
N ALA A 84 -4.42 22.55 9.44
CA ALA A 84 -3.73 21.94 8.32
C ALA A 84 -3.32 22.97 7.26
N CYS A 85 -4.21 23.90 6.90
CA CYS A 85 -3.89 25.01 6.00
C CYS A 85 -2.69 25.82 6.50
N ALA A 86 -2.65 26.16 7.79
CA ALA A 86 -1.52 26.85 8.39
C ALA A 86 -0.22 26.02 8.32
N THR A 87 -0.27 24.72 8.63
CA THR A 87 0.88 23.80 8.52
C THR A 87 1.43 23.72 7.10
N TYR A 88 0.56 23.76 6.10
CA TYR A 88 0.94 23.71 4.67
C TYR A 88 1.20 25.08 4.05
N GLY A 89 1.08 26.19 4.81
CA GLY A 89 1.28 27.55 4.29
C GLY A 89 0.21 28.01 3.29
N ILE A 90 -1.02 27.49 3.41
CA ILE A 90 -2.16 27.83 2.57
C ILE A 90 -2.90 29.00 3.22
N GLU A 91 -2.99 30.14 2.52
CA GLU A 91 -3.79 31.28 2.96
C GLU A 91 -5.28 30.94 2.96
N LEU A 92 -5.98 31.47 3.96
CA LEU A 92 -7.42 31.33 4.12
C LEU A 92 -8.08 32.65 3.71
N ASP A 93 -9.08 32.59 2.84
CA ASP A 93 -9.93 33.72 2.44
C ASP A 93 -10.92 34.16 3.55
#